data_AF-A0A6J7ENC5-F1
#
_entry.id   AF-A0A6J7ENC5-F1
#
_cell.length_a   1.000
_cell.length_b   1.000
_cell.length_c   1.000
_cell.angle_alpha   90.00
_cell.angle_beta   90.00
_cell.angle_gamma   90.00
#
_symmetry.space_group_name_H-M   'P 1'
#
loop_
_entity.id
_entity.type
_entity.pdbx_description
1 polymer ?
#
loop_
_entity_poly.entity_id
_entity_poly.type
_entity_poly.pdbx_seq_one_letter_code
_entity_poly.pdbx_strand_id
1 'polypeptide(L)'
;MFVKVIDIDLERRRISLSLKQANEGEIGEIIDFDPTAYGMAANYDAEGNYVYPEGFDPDTGEWLPGYEAAQVAWEAQYAEAQKRFEANKAQMAVAQKADAEAAEAEPTTFSSEDGDKPEEGALASDAALAELREKLTSADSQ
;
A
#
# COMPACT_ATOMS: atom_id res chain seq x y z
N MET A 1 -1.13 -4.56 3.02
CA MET A 1 -1.62 -3.53 2.09
C MET A 1 -0.83 -2.26 2.34
N PHE A 2 -0.13 -1.76 1.33
CA PHE A 2 0.73 -0.58 1.34
C PHE A 2 0.00 0.62 0.73
N VAL A 3 0.18 1.78 1.37
CA VAL A 3 -0.40 3.07 0.96
C VAL A 3 0.66 4.15 1.18
N LYS A 4 0.71 5.14 0.30
CA LYS A 4 1.64 6.26 0.40
C LYS A 4 1.00 7.37 1.22
N VAL A 5 1.71 7.92 2.19
CA VAL A 5 1.25 9.12 2.90
C VAL A 5 1.50 10.32 1.99
N ILE A 6 0.44 11.09 1.69
CA ILE A 6 0.51 12.23 0.78
C ILE A 6 0.41 13.58 1.48
N ASP A 7 -0.25 13.63 2.63
CA ASP A 7 -0.47 14.86 3.39
C ASP A 7 -0.69 14.54 4.87
N ILE A 8 -0.16 15.40 5.75
CA ILE A 8 -0.26 15.27 7.19
C ILE A 8 -0.71 16.62 7.75
N ASP A 9 -1.97 16.69 8.14
CA ASP A 9 -2.58 17.86 8.77
C ASP A 9 -2.59 17.66 10.29
N LEU A 10 -1.63 18.31 10.97
CA LEU A 10 -1.45 18.22 12.42
C LEU A 10 -2.52 18.99 13.19
N GLU A 11 -3.11 20.05 12.60
CA GLU A 11 -4.13 20.87 13.26
C GLU A 11 -5.43 20.08 13.43
N ARG A 12 -5.78 19.29 12.41
CA ARG A 12 -6.98 18.45 12.41
C ARG A 12 -6.71 17.00 12.74
N ARG A 13 -5.46 16.63 13.02
CA ARG A 13 -5.00 15.25 13.27
C ARG A 13 -5.41 14.29 12.15
N ARG A 14 -5.24 14.71 10.90
CA ARG A 14 -5.63 13.96 9.70
C ARG A 14 -4.39 13.55 8.90
N ILE A 15 -4.41 12.33 8.38
CA ILE A 15 -3.38 11.80 7.48
C ILE A 15 -4.09 11.39 6.19
N SER A 16 -3.63 11.93 5.06
CA SER A 16 -4.14 11.56 3.74
C SER A 16 -3.25 10.46 3.15
N LEU A 17 -3.89 9.42 2.62
CA LEU A 17 -3.24 8.22 2.12
C LEU A 17 -3.65 7.96 0.67
N SER A 18 -2.72 7.56 -0.18
CA SER A 18 -2.97 7.23 -1.58
C SER A 18 -2.51 5.82 -1.91
N LEU A 19 -3.47 4.98 -2.30
CA LEU A 19 -3.19 3.65 -2.86
C LEU A 19 -2.72 3.75 -4.31
N LYS A 20 -3.31 4.67 -5.09
CA LYS A 20 -2.93 4.94 -6.48
C LYS A 20 -1.46 5.33 -6.56
N GLN A 21 -1.02 6.30 -5.77
CA GLN A 21 0.40 6.71 -5.77
C GLN A 21 1.33 5.68 -5.11
N ALA A 22 0.83 4.76 -4.29
CA ALA A 22 1.61 3.63 -3.81
C ALA A 22 1.83 2.55 -4.89
N ASN A 23 0.95 2.50 -5.90
CA ASN A 23 1.06 1.58 -7.03
C ASN A 23 1.67 2.24 -8.28
N GLU A 24 1.56 3.57 -8.43
CA GLU A 24 2.01 4.34 -9.61
C GLU A 24 3.25 5.21 -9.34
N GLY A 25 3.76 5.25 -8.09
CA GLY A 25 4.86 6.13 -7.68
C GLY A 25 6.20 5.93 -8.39
N GLU A 26 6.31 4.94 -9.27
CA GLU A 26 7.49 4.62 -10.09
C GLU A 26 7.10 4.39 -11.56
N ILE A 27 6.15 5.16 -12.10
CA ILE A 27 5.95 5.20 -13.56
C ILE A 27 7.12 5.98 -14.17
N GLY A 28 8.23 5.28 -14.38
CA GLY A 28 9.40 5.79 -15.09
C GLY A 28 10.69 5.20 -14.57
N GLU A 29 11.07 4.05 -15.15
CA GLU A 29 12.46 3.57 -15.20
C GLU A 29 13.07 3.17 -13.84
N ILE A 30 13.08 1.84 -13.61
CA ILE A 30 13.72 1.14 -12.49
C ILE A 30 12.94 1.34 -11.18
N ILE A 31 12.24 0.29 -10.75
CA ILE A 31 11.85 0.12 -9.33
C ILE A 31 13.16 -0.13 -8.58
N ASP A 32 13.93 0.93 -8.33
CA ASP A 32 15.14 0.83 -7.55
C ASP A 32 14.72 0.79 -6.09
N PHE A 33 15.22 -0.20 -5.34
CA PHE A 33 14.79 -0.39 -3.97
C PHE A 33 15.27 0.81 -3.13
N ASP A 34 14.35 1.69 -2.78
CA ASP A 34 14.59 2.77 -1.83
C ASP A 34 14.19 2.32 -0.41
N PRO A 35 15.14 1.88 0.44
CA PRO A 35 14.83 1.43 1.80
C PRO A 35 14.17 2.50 2.67
N THR A 36 14.33 3.78 2.31
CA THR A 36 13.83 4.93 3.07
C THR A 36 12.31 5.07 2.93
N ALA A 37 11.80 4.77 1.74
CA ALA A 37 10.37 4.68 1.46
C ALA A 37 9.68 3.55 2.26
N TYR A 38 10.45 2.56 2.72
CA TYR A 38 9.97 1.41 3.48
C TYR A 38 10.33 1.47 4.97
N GLY A 39 10.69 2.63 5.49
CA GLY A 39 10.79 2.91 6.92
C GLY A 39 12.19 2.78 7.51
N MET A 40 13.24 2.69 6.69
CA MET A 40 14.60 2.99 7.14
C MET A 40 14.75 4.51 7.27
N ALA A 41 15.28 5.00 8.38
CA ALA A 41 15.57 6.42 8.52
C ALA A 41 16.76 6.77 7.61
N ALA A 42 16.50 7.47 6.49
CA ALA A 42 17.57 8.11 5.75
C ALA A 42 17.92 9.44 6.38
N ASN A 43 19.21 9.63 6.61
CA ASN A 43 19.78 10.96 6.72
C ASN A 43 20.22 11.38 5.32
N TYR A 44 19.86 12.58 4.90
CA TYR A 44 20.37 13.20 3.69
C TYR A 44 21.19 14.43 4.07
N ASP A 45 22.28 14.69 3.36
CA ASP A 45 23.04 15.92 3.54
C ASP A 45 22.31 17.12 2.90
N ALA A 46 22.88 18.32 3.00
CA ALA A 46 22.31 19.54 2.43
C ALA A 46 22.22 19.52 0.89
N GLU A 47 22.93 18.60 0.24
CA GLU A 47 22.99 18.43 -1.20
C GLU A 47 22.03 17.32 -1.69
N GLY A 48 21.36 16.62 -0.75
CA GLY A 48 20.40 15.55 -1.03
C GLY A 48 21.04 14.18 -1.22
N ASN A 49 22.33 14.01 -0.88
CA ASN A 49 22.99 12.71 -0.94
C ASN A 49 22.65 11.88 0.30
N TYR A 50 22.52 10.56 0.12
CA TYR A 50 22.29 9.64 1.22
C TYR A 50 23.51 9.59 2.16
N VAL A 51 23.27 9.83 3.44
CA VAL A 51 24.28 9.74 4.49
C VAL A 51 24.21 8.36 5.09
N TYR A 52 25.28 7.59 4.86
CA TYR A 52 25.45 6.26 5.41
C TYR A 52 25.54 6.29 6.95
N PRO A 53 25.20 5.18 7.62
CA PRO A 53 25.32 5.08 9.07
C PRO A 53 26.75 5.31 9.54
N GLU A 54 26.89 5.82 10.76
CA GLU A 54 28.21 5.98 11.39
C GLU A 54 28.90 4.62 11.48
N GLY A 55 30.14 4.53 10.96
CA GLY A 55 30.89 3.29 10.89
C GLY A 55 30.77 2.52 9.58
N PHE A 56 29.89 2.89 8.66
CA PHE A 56 29.86 2.31 7.32
C PHE A 56 30.72 3.13 6.36
N ASP A 57 31.66 2.48 5.69
CA ASP A 57 32.50 3.10 4.66
C ASP A 57 31.88 2.85 3.27
N PRO A 58 31.33 3.89 2.61
CA PRO A 58 30.70 3.73 1.31
C PRO A 58 31.66 3.44 0.17
N ASP A 59 32.96 3.74 0.32
CA ASP A 59 33.97 3.48 -0.70
C ASP A 59 34.38 2.01 -0.74
N THR A 60 34.42 1.36 0.42
CA THR A 60 34.78 -0.06 0.56
C THR A 60 33.56 -0.97 0.71
N GLY A 61 32.42 -0.43 1.11
CA GLY A 61 31.23 -1.21 1.46
C GLY A 61 31.37 -2.00 2.76
N GLU A 62 32.35 -1.66 3.59
CA GLU A 62 32.67 -2.38 4.83
C GLU A 62 32.30 -1.57 6.07
N TRP A 63 32.01 -2.28 7.17
CA TRP A 63 31.83 -1.67 8.48
C TRP A 63 33.17 -1.56 9.21
N LEU A 64 33.40 -0.40 9.83
CA LEU A 64 34.56 -0.16 10.68
C LEU A 64 34.50 -1.05 11.94
N PRO A 65 35.65 -1.56 12.41
CA PRO A 65 35.71 -2.38 13.61
C PRO A 65 35.21 -1.60 14.84
N GLY A 66 34.36 -2.22 15.66
CA GLY A 66 33.72 -1.58 16.82
C GLY A 66 32.32 -1.02 16.57
N TYR A 67 31.82 -1.08 15.33
CA TYR A 67 30.46 -0.67 14.95
C TYR A 67 29.51 -1.85 14.69
N GLU A 68 29.80 -3.04 15.24
CA GLU A 68 29.01 -4.25 15.01
C GLU A 68 27.55 -4.09 15.47
N ALA A 69 27.31 -3.35 16.55
CA ALA A 69 25.95 -3.06 17.01
C ALA A 69 25.17 -2.18 16.02
N ALA A 70 25.83 -1.20 15.40
CA ALA A 70 25.24 -0.34 14.38
C ALA A 70 24.98 -1.13 13.09
N GLN A 71 25.91 -2.01 12.71
CA GLN A 71 25.76 -2.94 11.59
C GLN A 71 24.51 -3.82 11.76
N VAL A 72 24.39 -4.52 12.89
CA VAL A 72 23.25 -5.41 13.16
C VAL A 72 21.93 -4.64 13.15
N ALA A 73 21.89 -3.44 13.73
CA ALA A 73 20.68 -2.61 13.73
C ALA A 73 20.31 -2.16 12.31
N TRP A 74 21.29 -1.74 11.51
CA TRP A 74 21.07 -1.32 10.13
C TRP A 74 20.63 -2.49 9.24
N GLU A 75 21.29 -3.65 9.35
CA GLU A 75 20.91 -4.86 8.62
C GLU A 75 19.49 -5.33 8.97
N ALA A 76 19.09 -5.23 10.25
CA ALA A 76 17.73 -5.56 10.67
C ALA A 76 16.69 -4.61 10.05
N GLN A 77 16.97 -3.30 10.04
CA GLN A 77 16.09 -2.31 9.40
C GLN A 77 16.03 -2.51 7.88
N TYR A 78 17.16 -2.79 7.24
CA TYR A 78 17.24 -3.10 5.82
C TYR A 78 16.40 -4.34 5.48
N ALA A 79 16.53 -5.42 6.26
CA ALA A 79 15.76 -6.63 6.06
C ALA A 79 14.24 -6.42 6.23
N GLU A 80 13.83 -5.55 7.16
CA GLU A 80 12.43 -5.18 7.32
C GLU A 80 11.91 -4.34 6.14
N ALA A 81 12.70 -3.35 5.70
CA ALA A 81 12.39 -2.54 4.53
C ALA A 81 12.26 -3.40 3.26
N GLN A 82 13.17 -4.35 3.07
CA GLN A 82 13.15 -5.31 1.96
C GLN A 82 11.87 -6.16 1.97
N LYS A 83 11.47 -6.69 3.13
CA LYS A 83 10.21 -7.45 3.26
C LYS A 83 8.99 -6.61 2.90
N ARG A 84 8.98 -5.33 3.30
CA ARG A 84 7.89 -4.40 2.99
C ARG A 84 7.84 -4.10 1.49
N PHE A 85 8.98 -3.87 0.86
CA PHE A 85 9.10 -3.68 -0.58
C PHE A 85 8.60 -4.91 -1.36
N GLU A 86 9.04 -6.11 -1.01
CA GLU A 86 8.60 -7.34 -1.65
C GLU A 86 7.08 -7.53 -1.53
N ALA A 87 6.52 -7.23 -0.35
CA ALA A 87 5.08 -7.31 -0.14
C ALA A 87 4.30 -6.22 -0.90
N ASN A 88 4.86 -5.02 -1.10
CA ASN A 88 4.28 -3.97 -1.93
C ASN A 88 4.32 -4.37 -3.42
N LYS A 89 5.43 -4.94 -3.89
CA LYS A 89 5.55 -5.49 -5.24
C LYS A 89 4.53 -6.60 -5.51
N ALA A 90 4.33 -7.50 -4.55
CA ALA A 90 3.29 -8.53 -4.64
C ALA A 90 1.88 -7.93 -4.73
N GLN A 91 1.59 -6.89 -3.95
CA GLN A 91 0.32 -6.17 -4.02
C GLN A 91 0.12 -5.49 -5.39
N MET A 92 1.17 -4.86 -5.94
CA MET A 92 1.11 -4.24 -7.27
C MET A 92 0.82 -5.28 -8.36
N ALA A 93 1.45 -6.45 -8.29
CA ALA A 93 1.18 -7.54 -9.24
C ALA A 93 -0.27 -8.04 -9.16
N VAL A 94 -0.82 -8.17 -7.94
CA VAL A 94 -2.24 -8.53 -7.74
C VAL A 94 -3.16 -7.44 -8.29
N ALA A 95 -2.84 -6.17 -8.04
CA ALA A 95 -3.63 -5.04 -8.52
C ALA A 95 -3.61 -4.93 -10.06
N GLN A 96 -2.44 -5.11 -10.70
CA GLN A 96 -2.33 -5.14 -12.16
C GLN A 96 -3.13 -6.29 -12.78
N LYS A 97 -3.12 -7.47 -12.15
CA LYS A 97 -3.93 -8.60 -12.61
C LYS A 97 -5.43 -8.31 -12.48
N ALA A 98 -5.85 -7.73 -11.35
CA ALA A 98 -7.24 -7.35 -11.13
C ALA A 98 -7.71 -6.25 -12.09
N ASP A 99 -6.85 -5.27 -12.41
CA ASP A 99 -7.13 -4.23 -13.38
C ASP A 99 -7.26 -4.78 -14.80
N ALA A 100 -6.38 -5.71 -15.20
CA ALA A 100 -6.48 -6.41 -16.48
C ALA A 100 -7.78 -7.24 -16.59
N GLU A 101 -8.16 -7.95 -15.51
CA GLU A 101 -9.40 -8.73 -15.45
C GLU A 101 -10.65 -7.83 -15.45
N ALA A 102 -10.57 -6.65 -14.81
CA ALA A 102 -11.64 -5.65 -14.81
C ALA A 102 -11.74 -4.87 -16.13
N ALA A 103 -10.66 -4.74 -16.90
CA ALA A 103 -10.66 -4.17 -18.24
C ALA A 103 -11.23 -5.14 -19.29
N GLU A 104 -11.15 -6.45 -19.04
CA GLU A 104 -11.76 -7.49 -19.87
C GLU A 104 -13.24 -7.73 -19.52
N ALA A 105 -13.67 -7.35 -18.31
CA ALA A 105 -15.07 -7.18 -17.96
C ALA A 105 -15.60 -5.85 -18.52
N GLU A 106 -16.64 -5.89 -19.35
CA GLU A 106 -17.24 -4.69 -19.94
C GLU A 106 -17.53 -3.60 -18.89
N PRO A 107 -17.30 -2.31 -19.21
CA PRO A 107 -17.51 -1.23 -18.25
C PRO A 107 -18.97 -1.20 -17.82
N THR A 108 -19.24 -1.60 -16.58
CA THR A 108 -20.54 -1.32 -15.96
C THR A 108 -20.58 0.18 -15.70
N THR A 109 -21.19 0.93 -16.62
CA THR A 109 -21.43 2.35 -16.48
C THR A 109 -22.33 2.59 -15.28
N PHE A 110 -21.77 2.86 -14.11
CA PHE A 110 -22.49 3.56 -13.04
C PHE A 110 -22.51 5.05 -13.39
N SER A 111 -23.39 5.42 -14.32
CA SER A 111 -23.77 6.81 -14.55
C SER A 111 -24.72 7.22 -13.43
N SER A 112 -24.27 8.03 -12.48
CA SER A 112 -25.19 8.82 -11.65
C SER A 112 -25.67 9.98 -12.52
N GLU A 113 -26.66 9.70 -13.37
CA GLU A 113 -27.48 10.74 -13.97
C GLU A 113 -28.43 11.26 -12.90
N ASP A 114 -28.12 12.47 -12.43
CA ASP A 114 -29.05 13.37 -11.75
C ASP A 114 -30.28 13.57 -12.64
N GLY A 115 -31.32 12.78 -12.37
CA GLY A 115 -32.60 12.77 -13.06
C GLY A 115 -33.72 12.53 -12.06
N ASP A 116 -34.30 13.63 -11.59
CA ASP A 116 -35.49 13.73 -10.73
C ASP A 116 -36.59 12.68 -11.05
N LYS A 117 -36.74 11.68 -10.17
CA LYS A 117 -38.01 11.02 -9.77
C LYS A 117 -37.79 9.92 -8.71
N PRO A 118 -38.69 9.74 -7.72
CA PRO A 118 -38.55 8.72 -6.70
C PRO A 118 -39.17 7.41 -7.19
N GLU A 119 -38.36 6.46 -7.62
CA GLU A 119 -38.78 5.06 -7.77
C GLU A 119 -37.78 4.13 -7.08
N GLU A 120 -38.16 3.75 -5.85
CA GLU A 120 -38.21 2.37 -5.39
C GLU A 120 -37.14 1.44 -6.01
N GLY A 121 -35.97 1.45 -5.36
CA GLY A 121 -34.81 0.65 -5.73
C GLY A 121 -35.12 -0.83 -5.89
N ALA A 122 -34.79 -1.34 -7.08
CA ALA A 122 -34.92 -2.72 -7.52
C ALA A 122 -34.28 -3.73 -6.54
N LEU A 123 -35.12 -4.40 -5.76
CA LEU A 123 -35.37 -5.86 -5.65
C LEU A 123 -34.24 -6.88 -5.94
N ALA A 124 -32.96 -6.51 -5.85
CA ALA A 124 -31.85 -7.47 -5.77
C ALA A 124 -31.45 -7.78 -4.32
N SER A 125 -32.04 -7.09 -3.34
CA SER A 125 -31.64 -7.19 -1.94
C SER A 125 -32.60 -8.03 -1.08
N ASP A 126 -33.90 -8.04 -1.37
CA ASP A 126 -34.89 -8.62 -0.44
C ASP A 126 -35.00 -10.16 -0.54
N ALA A 127 -34.95 -10.73 -1.75
CA ALA A 127 -35.00 -12.19 -1.95
C ALA A 127 -33.71 -12.87 -1.46
N ALA A 128 -32.54 -12.29 -1.79
CA ALA A 128 -31.24 -12.80 -1.34
C ALA A 128 -31.09 -12.70 0.18
N LEU A 129 -31.61 -11.64 0.80
CA LEU A 129 -31.63 -11.51 2.27
C LEU A 129 -32.61 -12.48 2.92
N ALA A 130 -33.75 -12.79 2.28
CA ALA A 130 -34.71 -13.76 2.78
C ALA A 130 -34.12 -15.18 2.82
N GLU A 131 -33.43 -15.61 1.75
CA GLU A 131 -32.74 -16.92 1.71
C GLU A 131 -31.63 -17.02 2.77
N LEU A 132 -30.88 -15.94 2.98
CA LEU A 132 -29.88 -15.86 4.05
C LEU A 132 -30.50 -15.92 5.45
N ARG A 133 -31.68 -15.30 5.64
CA ARG A 133 -32.38 -15.29 6.93
C ARG A 133 -32.98 -16.65 7.25
N GLU A 134 -33.59 -17.33 6.28
CA GLU A 134 -34.13 -18.67 6.45
C GLU A 134 -33.01 -19.65 6.85
N LYS A 135 -31.87 -19.61 6.14
CA LYS A 135 -30.71 -20.46 6.42
C LYS A 135 -30.10 -20.20 7.81
N LEU A 136 -30.14 -18.96 8.30
CA LEU A 136 -29.69 -18.62 9.65
C LEU A 136 -30.66 -19.14 10.73
N THR A 137 -31.97 -19.00 10.51
CA THR A 137 -32.99 -19.45 11.47
C THR A 137 -33.12 -20.98 11.53
N SER A 138 -32.86 -21.69 10.43
CA SER A 138 -32.82 -23.16 10.41
C SER A 138 -31.56 -23.73 11.06
N ALA A 139 -30.46 -22.98 11.09
CA ALA A 139 -29.19 -23.42 11.70
C ALA A 139 -29.17 -23.26 13.23
N ASP A 140 -30.03 -22.41 13.80
CA ASP A 140 -30.13 -22.16 15.24
C ASP A 140 -31.11 -23.11 15.96
N SER A 141 -31.84 -23.95 15.22
CA SER A 141 -32.86 -24.89 15.75
C SER A 141 -32.49 -26.37 15.65
N GLN A 142 -31.19 -26.72 15.73
CA GLN A 142 -30.75 -28.11 15.88
C GLN A 142 -29.72 -28.28 16.99
#